data_AF-A0A3M1FEN2-F1
#
_entry.id   AF-A0A3M1FEN2-F1
#
_cell.length_a   1.000
_cell.length_b   1.000
_cell.length_c   1.000
_cell.angle_alpha   90.00
_cell.angle_beta   90.00
_cell.angle_gamma   90.00
#
_symmetry.space_group_name_H-M   'P 1'
#
loop_
_entity.id
_entity.type
_entity.pdbx_description
1 polymer ?
#
loop_
_entity_poly.entity_id
_entity_poly.type
_entity_poly.pdbx_seq_one_letter_code
_entity_poly.pdbx_strand_id
1 'polypeptide(L)'
;MERGGFLIKRVAFKHGWYYHYRVHNVKSETLLNNGLASLKQFLEDVFDNCPNDYFKSGPRGSSLKFKLPNLNIKCITGHEISALAELGLKENAERFKSNHSKVQMFMLENDTNTIAMEVPIWLEATEIDGYDKMFNSNEPLTGHIDVLRVNDGKVWVWDYKPNAHKEKYADTQTYFYALMLSKRTGLPLEMFRCGYFDKNYAFVFKPEEVSKNLYIDNQTILP
;
A
#
# COMPACT_ATOMS: atom_id res chain seq x y z
N MET A 1 7.11 27.72 21.96
CA MET A 1 6.42 27.50 20.65
C MET A 1 7.21 26.45 19.88
N GLU A 2 7.00 25.17 20.19
CA GLU A 2 7.52 24.05 19.40
C GLU A 2 6.46 23.66 18.38
N ARG A 3 6.64 24.05 17.12
CA ARG A 3 5.64 23.88 16.07
C ARG A 3 5.90 22.62 15.24
N GLY A 4 5.05 21.60 15.42
CA GLY A 4 4.61 20.68 14.37
C GLY A 4 5.51 19.54 13.89
N GLY A 5 6.81 19.52 14.23
CA GLY A 5 7.76 18.50 13.74
C GLY A 5 7.62 17.11 14.39
N PHE A 6 6.93 16.99 15.52
CA PHE A 6 6.87 15.74 16.30
C PHE A 6 5.70 14.81 15.92
N LEU A 7 4.70 15.27 15.17
CA LEU A 7 3.48 14.50 14.93
C LEU A 7 3.57 13.56 13.72
N ILE A 8 4.22 14.00 12.64
CA ILE A 8 4.41 13.23 11.40
C ILE A 8 5.91 13.17 11.07
N LYS A 9 6.52 11.98 11.23
CA LYS A 9 7.90 11.70 10.79
C LYS A 9 7.90 11.59 9.26
N ARG A 10 8.95 12.11 8.60
CA ARG A 10 9.02 12.19 7.13
C ARG A 10 10.43 12.06 6.58
N VAL A 11 10.55 11.45 5.40
CA VAL A 11 11.76 11.40 4.57
C VAL A 11 11.33 11.36 3.09
N ALA A 12 12.18 11.81 2.18
CA ALA A 12 11.92 11.71 0.75
C ALA A 12 12.91 10.72 0.12
N PHE A 13 12.41 9.70 -0.55
CA PHE A 13 13.22 8.71 -1.26
C PHE A 13 13.24 9.00 -2.77
N LYS A 14 14.42 8.91 -3.39
CA LYS A 14 14.58 9.09 -4.84
C LYS A 14 14.59 7.74 -5.55
N HIS A 15 13.41 7.17 -5.73
CA HIS A 15 13.16 5.85 -6.32
C HIS A 15 12.65 5.99 -7.77
N GLY A 16 13.44 6.68 -8.61
CA GLY A 16 13.04 7.12 -9.96
C GLY A 16 12.20 8.41 -9.98
N TRP A 17 11.32 8.57 -9.01
CA TRP A 17 10.67 9.84 -8.63
C TRP A 17 10.89 10.10 -7.13
N TYR A 18 10.55 11.31 -6.66
CA TYR A 18 10.55 11.59 -5.23
C TYR A 18 9.27 11.08 -4.57
N TYR A 19 9.42 10.06 -3.73
CA TYR A 19 8.35 9.53 -2.89
C TYR A 19 8.48 10.10 -1.49
N HIS A 20 7.42 10.73 -1.00
CA HIS A 20 7.43 11.43 0.28
C HIS A 20 6.89 10.54 1.39
N TYR A 21 7.70 9.59 1.83
CA TYR A 21 7.36 8.68 2.92
C TYR A 21 7.07 9.43 4.21
N ARG A 22 5.90 9.18 4.80
CA ARG A 22 5.45 9.82 6.05
C ARG A 22 4.72 8.85 6.94
N VAL A 23 4.94 8.97 8.24
CA VAL A 23 4.28 8.18 9.29
C VAL A 23 3.78 9.12 10.37
N HIS A 24 2.52 8.96 10.79
CA HIS A 24 1.93 9.73 11.86
C HIS A 24 2.21 9.07 13.21
N ASN A 25 3.14 9.63 13.98
CA ASN A 25 3.67 9.02 15.20
C ASN A 25 2.59 8.63 16.22
N VAL A 26 1.69 9.55 16.57
CA VAL A 26 0.65 9.27 17.60
C VAL A 26 -0.36 8.21 17.14
N LYS A 27 -0.77 8.23 15.86
CA LYS A 27 -1.69 7.23 15.30
C LYS A 27 -1.01 5.87 15.22
N SER A 28 0.25 5.81 14.80
CA SER A 28 1.04 4.57 14.80
C SER A 28 1.21 3.99 16.21
N GLU A 29 1.53 4.82 17.21
CA GLU A 29 1.60 4.37 18.61
C GLU A 29 0.28 3.80 19.13
N THR A 30 -0.84 4.42 18.73
CA THR A 30 -2.17 4.06 19.24
C THR A 30 -2.78 2.87 18.52
N LEU A 31 -2.62 2.78 17.19
CA LEU A 31 -3.31 1.82 16.33
C LEU A 31 -2.48 0.56 16.05
N LEU A 32 -1.16 0.62 16.22
CA LEU A 32 -0.26 -0.52 15.99
C LEU A 32 0.10 -1.26 17.28
N ASN A 33 -0.66 -1.04 18.35
CA ASN A 33 -0.63 -1.88 19.53
C ASN A 33 -1.32 -3.25 19.26
N ASN A 34 -1.13 -4.22 20.16
CA ASN A 34 -1.86 -5.49 20.16
C ASN A 34 -1.81 -6.29 18.84
N GLY A 35 -0.64 -6.88 18.56
CA GLY A 35 -0.48 -7.82 17.42
C GLY A 35 -0.02 -7.18 16.11
N LEU A 36 0.15 -5.85 16.06
CA LEU A 36 0.70 -5.11 14.91
C LEU A 36 2.05 -4.45 15.19
N ALA A 37 2.73 -4.83 16.29
CA ALA A 37 3.99 -4.24 16.70
C ALA A 37 5.10 -4.38 15.65
N SER A 38 5.12 -5.48 14.89
CA SER A 38 6.08 -5.67 13.80
C SER A 38 5.87 -4.70 12.63
N LEU A 39 4.62 -4.29 12.35
CA LEU A 39 4.35 -3.24 11.38
C LEU A 39 4.87 -1.88 11.88
N LYS A 40 4.68 -1.57 13.17
CA LYS A 40 5.25 -0.35 13.76
C LYS A 40 6.78 -0.34 13.61
N GLN A 41 7.43 -1.43 13.99
CA GLN A 41 8.89 -1.56 13.89
C GLN A 41 9.38 -1.40 12.45
N PHE A 42 8.70 -2.03 11.48
CA PHE A 42 9.02 -1.87 10.06
C PHE A 42 8.90 -0.41 9.60
N LEU A 43 7.80 0.26 9.93
CA LEU A 43 7.59 1.65 9.53
C LEU A 43 8.65 2.60 10.12
N GLU A 44 9.09 2.34 11.35
CA GLU A 44 10.16 3.09 12.00
C GLU A 44 11.53 2.82 11.36
N ASP A 45 11.84 1.56 11.11
CA ASP A 45 13.12 1.08 10.55
C ASP A 45 13.37 1.61 9.14
N VAL A 46 12.33 1.67 8.30
CA VAL A 46 12.41 2.17 6.92
C VAL A 46 12.99 3.59 6.82
N PHE A 47 12.83 4.44 7.84
CA PHE A 47 13.43 5.79 7.80
C PHE A 47 14.94 5.78 7.67
N ASP A 48 15.58 4.78 8.29
CA ASP A 48 17.03 4.72 8.43
C ASP A 48 17.62 3.59 7.56
N ASN A 49 16.86 2.52 7.34
CA ASN A 49 17.34 1.27 6.72
C ASN A 49 16.58 0.86 5.45
N CYS A 50 15.88 1.78 4.77
CA CYS A 50 15.26 1.48 3.47
C CYS A 50 16.33 1.02 2.45
N PRO A 51 16.17 -0.15 1.80
CA PRO A 51 17.13 -0.65 0.80
C PRO A 51 16.93 0.08 -0.54
N ASN A 52 17.35 1.34 -0.57
CA ASN A 52 17.15 2.26 -1.70
C ASN A 52 17.63 1.67 -3.05
N ASP A 53 18.64 0.79 -3.03
CA ASP A 53 19.17 0.15 -4.23
C ASP A 53 18.15 -0.75 -4.93
N TYR A 54 17.23 -1.39 -4.20
CA TYR A 54 16.21 -2.25 -4.79
C TYR A 54 15.24 -1.49 -5.69
N PHE A 55 15.08 -0.20 -5.45
CA PHE A 55 14.13 0.66 -6.16
C PHE A 55 14.71 1.33 -7.41
N LYS A 56 15.97 1.01 -7.76
CA LYS A 56 16.66 1.58 -8.92
C LYS A 56 16.37 0.82 -10.22
N SER A 57 16.14 -0.48 -10.12
CA SER A 57 15.85 -1.39 -11.23
C SER A 57 14.75 -2.37 -10.83
N GLY A 58 14.47 -3.36 -11.67
CA GLY A 58 13.50 -4.40 -11.39
C GLY A 58 12.05 -4.05 -11.71
N PRO A 59 11.16 -5.03 -11.50
CA PRO A 59 9.73 -4.84 -11.69
C PRO A 59 9.18 -3.90 -10.60
N ARG A 60 8.20 -3.08 -10.98
CA ARG A 60 7.43 -2.25 -10.04
C ARG A 60 6.01 -2.78 -9.92
N GLY A 61 5.49 -2.87 -8.71
CA GLY A 61 4.13 -3.35 -8.44
C GLY A 61 3.06 -2.54 -9.18
N SER A 62 3.27 -1.23 -9.33
CA SER A 62 2.40 -0.33 -10.10
C SER A 62 2.47 -0.53 -11.62
N SER A 63 3.42 -1.32 -12.11
CA SER A 63 3.62 -1.61 -13.54
C SER A 63 3.21 -3.03 -13.92
N LEU A 64 2.73 -3.83 -12.96
CA LEU A 64 2.24 -5.19 -13.23
C LEU A 64 0.96 -5.14 -14.08
N LYS A 65 0.91 -5.94 -15.15
CA LYS A 65 -0.20 -5.95 -16.13
C LYS A 65 -0.79 -7.35 -16.33
N PHE A 66 -1.04 -8.03 -15.22
CA PHE A 66 -1.75 -9.30 -15.21
C PHE A 66 -2.82 -9.26 -14.13
N LYS A 67 -3.83 -10.12 -14.28
CA LYS A 67 -4.91 -10.27 -13.29
C LYS A 67 -4.59 -11.45 -12.40
N LEU A 68 -4.90 -11.32 -11.12
CA LEU A 68 -4.87 -12.44 -10.20
C LEU A 68 -6.16 -13.26 -10.35
N PRO A 69 -6.07 -14.60 -10.38
CA PRO A 69 -7.26 -15.43 -10.44
C PRO A 69 -8.08 -15.31 -9.14
N ASN A 70 -9.40 -15.46 -9.26
CA ASN A 70 -10.32 -15.66 -8.13
C ASN A 70 -10.36 -14.55 -7.07
N LEU A 71 -10.01 -13.31 -7.42
CA LEU A 71 -10.23 -12.15 -6.55
C LEU A 71 -11.70 -11.77 -6.48
N ASN A 72 -12.30 -11.84 -5.29
CA ASN A 72 -13.65 -11.34 -5.03
C ASN A 72 -13.63 -9.83 -4.73
N ILE A 73 -13.52 -9.02 -5.78
CA ILE A 73 -13.51 -7.57 -5.69
C ILE A 73 -14.93 -7.04 -5.50
N LYS A 74 -15.15 -6.29 -4.42
CA LYS A 74 -16.41 -5.59 -4.16
C LYS A 74 -16.28 -4.12 -4.49
N CYS A 75 -17.10 -3.64 -5.42
CA CYS A 75 -17.28 -2.21 -5.66
C CYS A 75 -18.30 -1.64 -4.67
N ILE A 76 -17.93 -0.58 -3.97
CA ILE A 76 -18.73 0.08 -2.94
C ILE A 76 -18.83 1.56 -3.31
N THR A 77 -20.06 2.04 -3.46
CA THR A 77 -20.37 3.48 -3.51
C THR A 77 -20.62 4.01 -2.10
N GLY A 78 -20.19 5.24 -1.82
CA GLY A 78 -20.37 5.85 -0.49
C GLY A 78 -19.47 5.28 0.61
N HIS A 79 -18.40 4.57 0.27
CA HIS A 79 -17.40 4.13 1.24
C HIS A 79 -16.67 5.34 1.85
N GLU A 80 -16.33 5.28 3.14
CA GLU A 80 -15.66 6.38 3.86
C GLU A 80 -14.37 6.88 3.17
N ILE A 81 -13.60 5.96 2.57
CA ILE A 81 -12.37 6.28 1.83
C ILE A 81 -12.62 7.23 0.65
N SER A 82 -13.79 7.12 0.01
CA SER A 82 -14.17 7.97 -1.13
C SER A 82 -14.56 9.36 -0.66
N ALA A 83 -15.24 9.47 0.49
CA ALA A 83 -15.50 10.77 1.12
C ALA A 83 -14.20 11.46 1.55
N LEU A 84 -13.23 10.72 2.10
CA LEU A 84 -11.90 11.24 2.42
C LEU A 84 -11.15 11.73 1.17
N ALA A 85 -11.25 11.01 0.05
CA ALA A 85 -10.69 11.47 -1.23
C ALA A 85 -11.35 12.77 -1.70
N GLU A 86 -12.68 12.87 -1.66
CA GLU A 86 -13.39 14.07 -2.06
C GLU A 86 -12.98 15.29 -1.24
N LEU A 87 -12.99 15.15 0.10
CA LEU A 87 -12.55 16.20 1.01
C LEU A 87 -11.09 16.56 0.78
N GLY A 88 -10.21 15.58 0.61
CA GLY A 88 -8.79 15.85 0.36
C GLY A 88 -8.55 16.62 -0.94
N LEU A 89 -9.27 16.27 -2.01
CA LEU A 89 -9.19 17.01 -3.28
C LEU A 89 -9.65 18.46 -3.14
N LYS A 90 -10.68 18.71 -2.33
CA LYS A 90 -11.24 20.04 -2.09
C LYS A 90 -10.36 20.88 -1.15
N GLU A 91 -10.08 20.39 0.05
CA GLU A 91 -9.40 21.14 1.10
C GLU A 91 -7.93 21.41 0.76
N ASN A 92 -7.28 20.50 0.02
CA ASN A 92 -5.90 20.68 -0.42
C ASN A 92 -5.77 21.19 -1.88
N ALA A 93 -6.84 21.69 -2.49
CA ALA A 93 -6.86 22.11 -3.90
C ALA A 93 -5.71 23.06 -4.28
N GLU A 94 -5.45 24.06 -3.42
CA GLU A 94 -4.40 25.06 -3.58
C GLU A 94 -3.07 24.67 -2.92
N ARG A 95 -3.08 23.71 -2.00
CA ARG A 95 -1.89 23.32 -1.21
C ARG A 95 -0.96 22.38 -1.97
N PHE A 96 -1.51 21.47 -2.78
CA PHE A 96 -0.72 20.48 -3.52
C PHE A 96 -1.11 20.45 -5.00
N LYS A 97 -0.13 20.19 -5.88
CA LYS A 97 -0.38 20.12 -7.32
C LYS A 97 -1.03 18.80 -7.74
N SER A 98 -0.53 17.67 -7.23
CA SER A 98 -1.02 16.34 -7.61
C SER A 98 -2.22 15.92 -6.78
N ASN A 99 -3.17 15.20 -7.40
CA ASN A 99 -4.32 14.65 -6.68
C ASN A 99 -3.90 13.61 -5.62
N HIS A 100 -2.84 12.82 -5.88
CA HIS A 100 -2.27 11.90 -4.88
C HIS A 100 -1.88 12.65 -3.61
N SER A 101 -1.05 13.70 -3.72
CA SER A 101 -0.61 14.44 -2.54
C SER A 101 -1.77 15.15 -1.84
N LYS A 102 -2.78 15.63 -2.58
CA LYS A 102 -4.02 16.20 -1.98
C LYS A 102 -4.72 15.19 -1.08
N VAL A 103 -4.97 13.99 -1.59
CA VAL A 103 -5.72 12.95 -0.89
C VAL A 103 -4.89 12.35 0.25
N GLN A 104 -3.68 11.88 -0.02
CA GLN A 104 -2.83 11.20 0.97
C GLN A 104 -2.53 12.09 2.17
N MET A 105 -2.21 13.38 1.95
CA MET A 105 -1.94 14.30 3.05
C MET A 105 -3.18 14.63 3.86
N PHE A 106 -4.31 14.83 3.19
CA PHE A 106 -5.57 15.07 3.90
C PHE A 106 -5.90 13.88 4.81
N MET A 107 -5.78 12.66 4.29
CA MET A 107 -6.02 11.44 5.06
C MET A 107 -5.04 11.31 6.22
N LEU A 108 -3.74 11.45 5.99
CA LEU A 108 -2.74 11.34 7.05
C LEU A 108 -2.95 12.36 8.17
N GLU A 109 -3.39 13.59 7.84
CA GLU A 109 -3.63 14.64 8.82
C GLU A 109 -4.99 14.48 9.53
N ASN A 110 -6.06 14.13 8.82
CA ASN A 110 -7.44 14.27 9.32
C ASN A 110 -8.17 12.95 9.59
N ASP A 111 -7.82 11.86 8.89
CA ASP A 111 -8.44 10.55 9.15
C ASP A 111 -7.77 9.88 10.35
N THR A 112 -8.56 9.48 11.35
CA THR A 112 -8.03 8.86 12.57
C THR A 112 -7.35 7.53 12.30
N ASN A 113 -7.73 6.84 11.22
CA ASN A 113 -7.26 5.50 10.90
C ASN A 113 -6.01 5.49 10.01
N THR A 114 -5.65 6.60 9.36
CA THR A 114 -4.50 6.69 8.45
C THR A 114 -3.21 6.88 9.22
N ILE A 115 -2.28 5.94 9.06
CA ILE A 115 -1.02 5.89 9.82
C ILE A 115 0.20 6.27 8.98
N ALA A 116 0.17 6.02 7.67
CA ALA A 116 1.32 6.28 6.80
C ALA A 116 0.92 6.49 5.34
N MET A 117 1.81 7.11 4.58
CA MET A 117 1.70 7.29 3.13
C MET A 117 3.06 7.13 2.45
N GLU A 118 3.02 6.75 1.17
CA GLU A 118 4.19 6.52 0.32
C GLU A 118 5.18 5.53 0.95
N VAL A 119 4.66 4.44 1.52
CA VAL A 119 5.43 3.45 2.28
C VAL A 119 6.23 2.57 1.32
N PRO A 120 7.57 2.62 1.30
CA PRO A 120 8.38 1.76 0.44
C PRO A 120 8.29 0.31 0.92
N ILE A 121 8.11 -0.59 -0.03
CA ILE A 121 7.98 -2.03 0.19
C ILE A 121 8.65 -2.81 -0.94
N TRP A 122 9.11 -4.01 -0.65
CA TRP A 122 9.81 -4.85 -1.60
C TRP A 122 9.59 -6.35 -1.35
N LEU A 123 9.74 -7.14 -2.42
CA LEU A 123 9.79 -8.61 -2.41
C LEU A 123 11.05 -9.07 -3.13
N GLU A 124 11.88 -9.86 -2.46
CA GLU A 124 13.05 -10.46 -3.07
C GLU A 124 12.67 -11.70 -3.87
N ALA A 125 13.42 -11.99 -4.94
CA ALA A 125 13.11 -13.07 -5.87
C ALA A 125 13.06 -14.45 -5.20
N THR A 126 13.82 -14.65 -4.12
CA THR A 126 13.89 -15.91 -3.37
C THR A 126 12.73 -16.12 -2.39
N GLU A 127 11.84 -15.13 -2.21
CA GLU A 127 10.77 -15.21 -1.20
C GLU A 127 9.48 -15.89 -1.68
N ILE A 128 9.38 -16.12 -2.99
CA ILE A 128 8.29 -16.84 -3.63
C ILE A 128 8.82 -17.76 -4.74
N ASP A 129 8.18 -18.91 -4.90
CA ASP A 129 8.50 -19.82 -6.00
C ASP A 129 7.99 -19.27 -7.34
N GLY A 130 8.75 -19.49 -8.41
CA GLY A 130 8.38 -19.05 -9.76
C GLY A 130 8.40 -17.54 -9.98
N TYR A 131 9.10 -16.79 -9.12
CA TYR A 131 9.26 -15.34 -9.21
C TYR A 131 9.72 -14.88 -10.60
N ASP A 132 10.77 -15.54 -11.12
CA ASP A 132 11.38 -15.26 -12.41
C ASP A 132 10.36 -15.35 -13.55
N LYS A 133 9.51 -16.38 -13.54
CA LYS A 133 8.44 -16.58 -14.52
C LYS A 133 7.33 -15.54 -14.37
N MET A 134 6.95 -15.23 -13.13
CA MET A 134 5.85 -14.30 -12.85
C MET A 134 6.20 -12.86 -13.22
N PHE A 135 7.42 -12.42 -12.95
CA PHE A 135 7.84 -11.03 -13.15
C PHE A 135 8.82 -10.82 -14.29
N ASN A 136 9.27 -11.90 -14.94
CA ASN A 136 10.30 -11.87 -15.98
C ASN A 136 11.57 -11.12 -15.53
N SER A 137 11.98 -11.35 -14.27
CA SER A 137 13.13 -10.71 -13.63
C SER A 137 13.58 -11.49 -12.41
N ASN A 138 14.84 -11.35 -12.01
CA ASN A 138 15.37 -11.82 -10.73
C ASN A 138 15.69 -10.66 -9.77
N GLU A 139 15.45 -9.41 -10.20
CA GLU A 139 15.60 -8.24 -9.35
C GLU A 139 14.38 -8.09 -8.43
N PRO A 140 14.52 -7.48 -7.24
CA PRO A 140 13.40 -7.31 -6.30
C PRO A 140 12.20 -6.56 -6.91
N LEU A 141 11.00 -7.01 -6.58
CA LEU A 141 9.76 -6.30 -6.90
C LEU A 141 9.61 -5.19 -5.89
N THR A 142 9.34 -3.98 -6.35
CA THR A 142 9.24 -2.81 -5.47
C THR A 142 7.94 -2.05 -5.63
N GLY A 143 7.59 -1.26 -4.61
CA GLY A 143 6.42 -0.40 -4.63
C GLY A 143 6.42 0.64 -3.53
N HIS A 144 5.53 1.62 -3.67
CA HIS A 144 5.18 2.54 -2.60
C HIS A 144 3.68 2.44 -2.38
N ILE A 145 3.26 2.16 -1.15
CA ILE A 145 1.85 2.14 -0.79
C ILE A 145 1.40 3.58 -0.63
N ASP A 146 0.41 4.01 -1.42
CA ASP A 146 -0.14 5.37 -1.33
C ASP A 146 -0.60 5.70 0.10
N VAL A 147 -1.42 4.82 0.70
CA VAL A 147 -1.96 5.01 2.05
C VAL A 147 -2.04 3.68 2.81
N LEU A 148 -1.54 3.69 4.06
CA LEU A 148 -1.82 2.64 5.05
C LEU A 148 -2.81 3.14 6.09
N ARG A 149 -3.88 2.37 6.31
CA ARG A 149 -4.84 2.57 7.40
C ARG A 149 -4.90 1.37 8.33
N VAL A 150 -5.31 1.58 9.57
CA VAL A 150 -5.71 0.50 10.48
C VAL A 150 -7.16 0.70 10.85
N ASN A 151 -7.98 -0.32 10.61
CA ASN A 151 -9.41 -0.29 10.96
C ASN A 151 -9.86 -1.69 11.35
N ASP A 152 -10.58 -1.81 12.47
CA ASP A 152 -11.07 -3.07 13.04
C ASP A 152 -9.96 -4.13 13.20
N GLY A 153 -8.79 -3.70 13.68
CA GLY A 153 -7.61 -4.57 13.87
C GLY A 153 -6.99 -5.09 12.56
N LYS A 154 -7.42 -4.60 11.39
CA LYS A 154 -6.86 -4.96 10.08
C LYS A 154 -6.04 -3.82 9.49
N VAL A 155 -4.96 -4.21 8.81
CA VAL A 155 -4.10 -3.30 8.05
C VAL A 155 -4.69 -3.15 6.64
N TRP A 156 -5.11 -1.95 6.30
CA TRP A 156 -5.64 -1.63 4.99
C TRP A 156 -4.56 -1.01 4.10
N VAL A 157 -4.30 -1.66 2.98
CA VAL A 157 -3.43 -1.20 1.89
C VAL A 157 -4.30 -0.53 0.83
N TRP A 158 -4.20 0.80 0.73
CA TRP A 158 -5.01 1.60 -0.19
C TRP A 158 -4.15 2.23 -1.28
N ASP A 159 -4.65 2.20 -2.51
CA ASP A 159 -4.07 2.88 -3.67
C ASP A 159 -5.08 3.87 -4.27
N TYR A 160 -4.73 5.16 -4.32
CA TYR A 160 -5.62 6.18 -4.85
C TYR A 160 -5.51 6.25 -6.37
N LYS A 161 -6.65 6.19 -7.06
CA LYS A 161 -6.72 6.20 -8.52
C LYS A 161 -7.82 7.17 -8.95
N PRO A 162 -7.53 8.36 -9.52
CA PRO A 162 -8.55 9.37 -9.84
C PRO A 162 -9.76 8.93 -10.68
N ASN A 163 -9.68 7.77 -11.34
CA ASN A 163 -10.79 7.11 -12.04
C ASN A 163 -10.77 5.60 -11.74
N ALA A 164 -10.89 5.23 -10.47
CA ALA A 164 -10.72 3.86 -9.99
C ALA A 164 -11.55 2.84 -10.79
N HIS A 165 -12.76 3.20 -11.19
CA HIS A 165 -13.62 2.34 -12.02
C HIS A 165 -13.06 1.97 -13.41
N LYS A 166 -12.01 2.65 -13.90
CA LYS A 166 -11.33 2.35 -15.17
C LYS A 166 -10.07 1.51 -14.99
N GLU A 167 -9.63 1.31 -13.75
CA GLU A 167 -8.41 0.57 -13.45
C GLU A 167 -8.59 -0.92 -13.72
N LYS A 168 -7.56 -1.52 -14.34
CA LYS A 168 -7.58 -2.94 -14.73
C LYS A 168 -6.71 -3.85 -13.87
N TYR A 169 -5.74 -3.25 -13.17
CA TYR A 169 -4.67 -3.98 -12.47
C TYR A 169 -4.34 -3.39 -11.09
N ALA A 170 -5.16 -2.45 -10.59
CA ALA A 170 -4.96 -1.84 -9.27
C ALA A 170 -5.17 -2.85 -8.13
N ASP A 171 -6.00 -3.86 -8.36
CA ASP A 171 -6.16 -5.03 -7.50
C ASP A 171 -4.87 -5.87 -7.43
N THR A 172 -4.23 -6.16 -8.58
CA THR A 172 -2.92 -6.83 -8.61
C THR A 172 -1.86 -6.02 -7.88
N GLN A 173 -1.79 -4.71 -8.13
CA GLN A 173 -0.87 -3.81 -7.45
C GLN A 173 -1.05 -3.87 -5.92
N THR A 174 -2.27 -3.68 -5.43
CA THR A 174 -2.57 -3.65 -3.99
C THR A 174 -2.44 -5.03 -3.32
N TYR A 175 -2.66 -6.13 -4.05
CA TYR A 175 -2.36 -7.48 -3.56
C TYR A 175 -0.86 -7.65 -3.30
N PHE A 176 -0.01 -7.36 -4.29
CA PHE A 176 1.44 -7.51 -4.11
C PHE A 176 1.98 -6.55 -3.05
N TYR A 177 1.35 -5.39 -2.87
CA TYR A 177 1.69 -4.49 -1.79
C TYR A 177 1.42 -5.11 -0.41
N ALA A 178 0.27 -5.76 -0.23
CA ALA A 178 -0.01 -6.50 0.99
C ALA A 178 0.92 -7.72 1.18
N LEU A 179 1.25 -8.45 0.10
CA LEU A 179 2.18 -9.57 0.17
C LEU A 179 3.59 -9.13 0.58
N MET A 180 4.11 -8.06 -0.03
CA MET A 180 5.40 -7.47 0.36
C MET A 180 5.38 -7.05 1.82
N LEU A 181 4.35 -6.30 2.24
CA LEU A 181 4.26 -5.82 3.62
C LEU A 181 4.11 -6.99 4.61
N SER A 182 3.37 -8.04 4.25
CA SER A 182 3.28 -9.28 5.02
C SER A 182 4.66 -9.92 5.21
N LYS A 183 5.46 -10.04 4.14
CA LYS A 183 6.83 -10.58 4.23
C LYS A 183 7.74 -9.72 5.10
N ARG A 184 7.70 -8.39 4.95
CA ARG A 184 8.55 -7.47 5.72
C ARG A 184 8.17 -7.37 7.20
N THR A 185 6.92 -7.69 7.55
CA THR A 185 6.41 -7.58 8.94
C THR A 185 6.17 -8.92 9.62
N GLY A 186 6.18 -10.03 8.87
CA GLY A 186 5.77 -11.35 9.36
C GLY A 186 4.27 -11.48 9.67
N LEU A 187 3.46 -10.45 9.42
CA LEU A 187 2.01 -10.52 9.64
C LEU A 187 1.38 -11.41 8.57
N PRO A 188 0.44 -12.31 8.93
CA PRO A 188 -0.22 -13.17 7.96
C PRO A 188 -1.20 -12.36 7.10
N LEU A 189 -1.44 -12.79 5.85
CA LEU A 189 -2.28 -12.06 4.89
C LEU A 189 -3.72 -11.82 5.38
N GLU A 190 -4.24 -12.66 6.28
CA GLU A 190 -5.53 -12.50 6.95
C GLU A 190 -5.65 -11.21 7.77
N MET A 191 -4.51 -10.61 8.14
CA MET A 191 -4.47 -9.31 8.83
C MET A 191 -4.63 -8.13 7.88
N PHE A 192 -4.58 -8.36 6.56
CA PHE A 192 -4.62 -7.32 5.56
C PHE A 192 -5.97 -7.21 4.88
N ARG A 193 -6.27 -6.01 4.42
CA ARG A 193 -7.34 -5.70 3.47
C ARG A 193 -6.75 -4.84 2.38
N CYS A 194 -7.19 -5.03 1.15
CA CYS A 194 -6.68 -4.28 0.03
C CYS A 194 -7.81 -3.51 -0.62
N GLY A 195 -7.48 -2.35 -1.17
CA GLY A 195 -8.39 -1.66 -2.04
C GLY A 195 -7.76 -0.54 -2.83
N TYR A 196 -8.47 -0.12 -3.86
CA TYR A 196 -8.16 1.06 -4.64
C TYR A 196 -9.42 1.90 -4.78
N PHE A 197 -9.26 3.22 -4.85
CA PHE A 197 -10.38 4.12 -4.69
C PHE A 197 -10.24 5.44 -5.43
N ASP A 198 -11.39 6.02 -5.75
CA ASP A 198 -11.54 7.41 -6.12
C ASP A 198 -12.58 8.08 -5.19
N LYS A 199 -12.96 9.31 -5.51
CA LYS A 199 -13.95 10.07 -4.74
C LYS A 199 -15.38 9.50 -4.80
N ASN A 200 -15.66 8.56 -5.70
CA ASN A 200 -17.00 8.00 -5.94
C ASN A 200 -17.07 6.50 -5.57
N TYR A 201 -15.99 5.76 -5.83
CA TYR A 201 -15.93 4.31 -5.74
C TYR A 201 -14.76 3.84 -4.90
N ALA A 202 -15.00 2.83 -4.07
CA ALA A 202 -13.97 2.01 -3.46
C ALA A 202 -14.10 0.57 -3.94
N PHE A 203 -13.00 -0.03 -4.35
CA PHE A 203 -12.91 -1.43 -4.73
C PHE A 203 -12.11 -2.15 -3.65
N VAL A 204 -12.71 -3.13 -2.98
CA VAL A 204 -12.10 -3.79 -1.81
C VAL A 204 -12.08 -5.30 -1.96
N PHE A 205 -11.07 -5.94 -1.40
CA PHE A 205 -10.93 -7.39 -1.37
C PHE A 205 -10.04 -7.86 -0.21
N LYS A 206 -9.99 -9.18 -0.03
CA LYS A 206 -9.19 -9.88 0.98
C LYS A 206 -8.02 -10.59 0.32
N PRO A 207 -6.76 -10.21 0.58
CA PRO A 207 -5.61 -10.80 -0.11
C PRO A 207 -5.39 -12.28 0.24
N GLU A 208 -5.85 -12.74 1.41
CA GLU A 208 -5.77 -14.15 1.82
C GLU A 208 -6.62 -15.10 0.94
N GLU A 209 -7.56 -14.59 0.16
CA GLU A 209 -8.36 -15.40 -0.77
C GLU A 209 -7.54 -15.79 -2.01
N VAL A 210 -6.52 -15.01 -2.37
CA VAL A 210 -5.62 -15.31 -3.50
C VAL A 210 -4.53 -16.29 -3.08
N SER A 211 -3.90 -16.09 -1.92
CA SER A 211 -2.78 -16.93 -1.48
C SER A 211 -3.17 -18.40 -1.38
N LYS A 212 -4.37 -18.70 -0.85
CA LYS A 212 -4.90 -20.05 -0.78
C LYS A 212 -4.92 -20.74 -2.14
N ASN A 213 -5.13 -19.99 -3.22
CA ASN A 213 -5.26 -20.54 -4.57
C ASN A 213 -3.94 -20.54 -5.36
N LEU A 214 -3.06 -19.54 -5.16
CA LEU A 214 -1.75 -19.52 -5.82
C LEU A 214 -0.89 -20.74 -5.49
N TYR A 215 -0.97 -21.26 -4.26
CA TYR A 215 -0.24 -22.46 -3.86
C TYR A 215 -0.93 -23.76 -4.28
N ILE A 216 -2.25 -23.76 -4.49
CA ILE A 216 -2.98 -24.92 -5.00
C ILE A 216 -2.74 -25.10 -6.51
N ASP A 217 -2.62 -24.00 -7.25
CA ASP A 217 -2.43 -24.01 -8.70
C ASP A 217 -0.97 -24.18 -9.14
N ASN A 218 -0.01 -24.27 -8.21
CA ASN A 218 1.39 -24.63 -8.50
C ASN A 218 1.58 -26.08 -9.03
N GLN A 219 0.49 -26.83 -9.27
CA GLN A 219 0.48 -28.01 -10.13
C GLN A 219 0.16 -27.73 -11.60
N THR A 220 -0.06 -26.48 -11.99
CA THR A 220 -0.39 -26.08 -13.37
C THR A 220 0.60 -25.04 -13.85
N ILE A 221 1.76 -25.53 -14.27
CA ILE A 221 2.58 -24.85 -15.27
C ILE A 221 1.70 -24.77 -16.52
N LEU A 222 1.18 -23.59 -16.84
CA LEU A 222 0.61 -23.35 -18.17
C LEU A 222 1.76 -23.30 -19.19
N PRO A 223 1.55 -23.88 -20.39
CA PRO A 223 2.58 -24.37 -21.32
C PRO A 223 3.53 -23.30 -21.86
#